data_AF-C8RYY0-F1
#
_entry.id   AF-C8RYY0-F1
#
_cell.length_a   1.000
_cell.length_b   1.000
_cell.length_c   1.000
_cell.angle_alpha   90.00
_cell.angle_beta   90.00
_cell.angle_gamma   90.00
#
_symmetry.space_group_name_H-M   'P 1'
#
loop_
_entity.id
_entity.type
_entity.pdbx_description
1 polymer ?
#
loop_
_entity_poly.entity_id
_entity_poly.type
_entity_poly.pdbx_seq_one_letter_code
_entity_poly.pdbx_strand_id
1 'polypeptide(L)'
;MINPTAFGPADIALLTRLGALSEDLRGIACTLARLGVRWRRAEPARCAGWIDAVEPHPFYKLGQVMFDLLEWEDFMLDEAAPPASAQRLLDVAGRLLAQAGVQITQVTLPADLPPLEAGFYLYRDVVLGLIWLAITGVPGN
;
A
#
# COMPACT_ATOMS: atom_id res chain seq x y z
N MET A 1 9.65 23.77 -9.23
CA MET A 1 11.02 23.92 -8.68
C MET A 1 10.94 24.68 -7.36
N ILE A 2 11.51 24.11 -6.30
CA ILE A 2 11.64 24.77 -4.99
C ILE A 2 12.61 25.95 -5.15
N ASN A 3 12.27 27.14 -4.64
CA ASN A 3 13.20 28.28 -4.60
C ASN A 3 14.21 28.05 -3.45
N PRO A 4 15.48 27.73 -3.74
CA PRO A 4 16.44 27.33 -2.71
C PRO A 4 16.84 28.47 -1.77
N THR A 5 16.56 29.73 -2.15
CA THR A 5 16.87 30.91 -1.32
C THR A 5 15.82 31.19 -0.24
N ALA A 6 14.66 30.53 -0.31
CA ALA A 6 13.56 30.71 0.64
C ALA A 6 13.65 29.78 1.87
N PHE A 7 14.56 28.80 1.86
CA PHE A 7 14.61 27.72 2.84
C PHE A 7 15.97 27.66 3.54
N GLY A 8 15.94 27.47 4.87
CA GLY A 8 17.12 27.20 5.65
C GLY A 8 17.62 25.76 5.49
N PRO A 9 18.82 25.42 6.00
CA PRO A 9 19.37 24.07 5.90
C PRO A 9 18.48 22.97 6.52
N ALA A 10 17.78 23.28 7.61
CA ALA A 10 16.86 22.34 8.27
C ALA A 10 15.62 22.04 7.42
N ASP A 11 15.08 23.06 6.74
CA ASP A 11 13.92 22.91 5.86
C ASP A 11 14.28 22.02 4.67
N ILE A 12 15.44 22.26 4.04
CA ILE A 12 15.95 21.44 2.94
C ILE A 12 16.11 19.98 3.40
N ALA A 13 16.67 19.75 4.59
CA ALA A 13 16.82 18.40 5.13
C ALA A 13 15.47 17.69 5.36
N LEU A 14 14.45 18.42 5.84
CA LEU A 14 13.11 17.88 6.00
C LEU A 14 12.45 17.59 4.63
N LEU A 15 12.54 18.51 3.68
CA LEU A 15 11.98 18.34 2.33
C LEU A 15 12.59 17.12 1.62
N THR A 16 13.90 16.90 1.75
CA THR A 16 14.56 15.69 1.23
C THR A 16 14.00 14.42 1.87
N ARG A 17 13.75 14.43 3.18
CA ARG A 17 13.15 13.27 3.88
C ARG A 17 11.70 13.03 3.43
N LEU A 18 10.93 14.09 3.21
CA LEU A 18 9.55 13.98 2.70
C LEU A 18 9.53 13.44 1.27
N GLY A 19 10.48 13.84 0.42
CA GLY A 19 10.65 13.27 -0.91
C GLY A 19 10.95 11.77 -0.86
N ALA A 20 11.95 11.37 -0.07
CA ALA A 20 12.29 9.96 0.11
C ALA A 20 11.14 9.14 0.72
N LEU A 21 10.39 9.72 1.66
CA LEU A 21 9.18 9.09 2.21
C LEU A 21 8.11 8.89 1.14
N SER A 22 7.94 9.86 0.25
CA SER A 22 6.96 9.76 -0.84
C SER A 22 7.31 8.60 -1.78
N GLU A 23 8.57 8.47 -2.19
CA GLU A 23 9.02 7.35 -3.03
C GLU A 23 8.82 5.99 -2.35
N ASP A 24 9.13 5.88 -1.06
CA ASP A 24 8.96 4.66 -0.27
C ASP A 24 7.47 4.30 -0.09
N LEU A 25 6.61 5.28 0.23
CA LEU A 25 5.16 5.08 0.32
C LEU A 25 4.56 4.65 -1.02
N ARG A 26 5.02 5.25 -2.13
CA ARG A 26 4.61 4.84 -3.47
C ARG A 26 4.99 3.39 -3.74
N GLY A 27 6.24 3.01 -3.47
CA GLY A 27 6.71 1.63 -3.61
C GLY A 27 5.89 0.63 -2.79
N ILE A 28 5.52 0.99 -1.55
CA ILE A 28 4.69 0.16 -0.68
C ILE A 28 3.28 0.00 -1.24
N ALA A 29 2.60 1.10 -1.56
CA ALA A 29 1.24 1.08 -2.08
C ALA A 29 1.16 0.31 -3.40
N CYS A 30 2.11 0.54 -4.30
CA CYS A 30 2.21 -0.19 -5.57
C CYS A 30 2.44 -1.69 -5.33
N THR A 31 3.32 -2.09 -4.42
CA THR A 31 3.51 -3.52 -4.12
C THR A 31 2.25 -4.16 -3.52
N LEU A 32 1.56 -3.48 -2.59
CA LEU A 32 0.29 -3.95 -2.03
C LEU A 32 -0.76 -4.12 -3.12
N ALA A 33 -0.95 -3.14 -3.99
CA ALA A 33 -1.88 -3.24 -5.10
C ALA A 33 -1.55 -4.41 -6.04
N ARG A 34 -0.27 -4.62 -6.39
CA ARG A 34 0.13 -5.78 -7.22
C ARG A 34 -0.15 -7.12 -6.54
N LEU A 35 0.05 -7.21 -5.21
CA LEU A 35 -0.34 -8.40 -4.42
C LEU A 35 -1.85 -8.62 -4.47
N GLY A 36 -2.64 -7.56 -4.30
CA GLY A 36 -4.09 -7.60 -4.41
C GLY A 36 -4.57 -8.07 -5.79
N VAL A 37 -4.03 -7.50 -6.87
CA VAL A 37 -4.32 -7.92 -8.25
C VAL A 37 -4.00 -9.40 -8.44
N ARG A 38 -2.83 -9.84 -7.99
CA ARG A 38 -2.42 -11.25 -8.07
C ARG A 38 -3.42 -12.15 -7.35
N TRP A 39 -3.80 -11.81 -6.13
CA TRP A 39 -4.75 -12.60 -5.34
C TRP A 39 -6.15 -12.58 -5.96
N ARG A 40 -6.63 -11.43 -6.42
CA ARG A 40 -7.92 -11.27 -7.12
C ARG A 40 -7.99 -12.12 -8.40
N ARG A 41 -6.89 -12.21 -9.15
CA ARG A 41 -6.80 -13.09 -10.33
C ARG A 41 -6.81 -14.58 -9.96
N ALA A 42 -6.18 -14.95 -8.85
CA ALA A 42 -6.09 -16.34 -8.40
C ALA A 42 -7.37 -16.84 -7.71
N GLU A 43 -7.98 -16.02 -6.85
CA GLU A 43 -9.14 -16.37 -6.02
C GLU A 43 -10.21 -15.25 -6.04
N PRO A 44 -10.85 -15.00 -7.20
CA PRO A 44 -11.73 -13.84 -7.37
C PRO A 44 -12.93 -13.83 -6.41
N ALA A 45 -13.58 -14.98 -6.22
CA ALA A 45 -14.75 -15.09 -5.33
C ALA A 45 -14.39 -14.81 -3.86
N ARG A 46 -13.22 -15.26 -3.41
CA ARG A 46 -12.75 -15.03 -2.04
C ARG A 46 -12.38 -13.56 -1.84
N CYS A 47 -11.73 -12.94 -2.81
CA CYS A 47 -11.39 -11.51 -2.75
C CYS A 47 -12.65 -10.64 -2.75
N ALA A 48 -13.67 -10.99 -3.55
CA ALA A 48 -14.96 -10.31 -3.52
C ALA A 48 -15.61 -10.42 -2.13
N GLY A 49 -15.65 -11.61 -1.54
CA GLY A 49 -16.17 -11.79 -0.18
C GLY A 49 -15.43 -10.99 0.89
N TRP A 50 -14.10 -10.81 0.76
CA TRP A 50 -13.34 -9.92 1.63
C TRP A 50 -13.73 -8.46 1.47
N ILE A 51 -13.82 -7.96 0.23
CA ILE A 51 -14.24 -6.58 -0.04
C ILE A 51 -15.65 -6.33 0.52
N ASP A 52 -16.60 -7.20 0.23
CA ASP A 52 -17.97 -7.10 0.74
C ASP A 52 -18.02 -7.08 2.28
N ALA A 53 -17.13 -7.83 2.93
CA ALA A 53 -17.04 -7.87 4.39
C ALA A 53 -16.40 -6.60 4.98
N VAL A 54 -15.37 -6.03 4.35
CA VAL A 54 -14.68 -4.84 4.88
C VAL A 54 -15.37 -3.52 4.52
N GLU A 55 -16.05 -3.46 3.37
CA GLU A 55 -16.66 -2.25 2.82
C GLU A 55 -17.64 -1.53 3.77
N PRO A 56 -18.49 -2.22 4.56
CA PRO A 56 -19.37 -1.56 5.51
C PRO A 56 -18.64 -0.80 6.63
N HIS A 57 -17.40 -1.18 6.95
CA HIS A 57 -16.67 -0.64 8.09
C HIS A 57 -16.16 0.78 7.83
N PRO A 58 -16.28 1.71 8.82
CA PRO A 58 -15.81 3.08 8.67
C PRO A 58 -14.34 3.22 8.26
N PHE A 59 -13.49 2.28 8.70
CA PHE A 59 -12.06 2.30 8.38
C PHE A 59 -11.79 2.12 6.88
N TYR A 60 -12.50 1.21 6.21
CA TYR A 60 -12.41 1.05 4.76
C TYR A 60 -12.87 2.32 4.03
N LYS A 61 -14.03 2.85 4.41
CA LYS A 61 -14.58 4.07 3.78
C LYS A 61 -13.68 5.28 3.98
N LEU A 62 -13.11 5.46 5.16
CA LEU A 62 -12.16 6.54 5.43
C LEU A 62 -10.90 6.38 4.59
N GLY A 63 -10.38 5.15 4.47
CA GLY A 63 -9.26 4.87 3.57
C GLY A 63 -9.57 5.23 2.13
N GLN A 64 -10.76 4.86 1.63
CA GLN A 64 -11.21 5.21 0.28
C GLN A 64 -11.33 6.73 0.09
N VAL A 65 -11.98 7.43 1.03
CA VAL A 65 -12.11 8.90 0.98
C VAL A 65 -10.73 9.57 0.95
N MET A 66 -9.77 9.12 1.75
CA MET A 66 -8.41 9.67 1.74
C MET A 66 -7.64 9.31 0.46
N PHE A 67 -7.87 8.12 -0.09
CA PHE A 67 -7.28 7.69 -1.35
C PHE A 67 -7.74 8.59 -2.50
N ASP A 68 -9.04 8.86 -2.56
CA ASP A 68 -9.65 9.74 -3.57
C ASP A 68 -9.23 11.20 -3.36
N LEU A 69 -9.30 11.72 -2.12
CA LEU A 69 -9.02 13.13 -1.80
C LEU A 69 -7.57 13.54 -2.10
N LEU A 70 -6.63 12.63 -1.91
CA LEU A 70 -5.20 12.89 -2.13
C LEU A 70 -4.72 12.42 -3.51
N GLU A 71 -5.63 11.99 -4.39
CA GLU A 71 -5.30 11.49 -5.74
C GLU A 71 -4.22 10.39 -5.69
N TRP A 72 -4.36 9.45 -4.75
CA TRP A 72 -3.38 8.37 -4.58
C TRP A 72 -3.22 7.52 -5.84
N GLU A 73 -4.27 7.39 -6.64
CA GLU A 73 -4.19 6.71 -7.93
C GLU A 73 -3.15 7.37 -8.84
N ASP A 74 -3.23 8.70 -9.03
CA ASP A 74 -2.27 9.43 -9.85
C ASP A 74 -0.87 9.36 -9.24
N PHE A 75 -0.76 9.54 -7.93
CA PHE A 75 0.52 9.38 -7.21
C PHE A 75 1.16 8.00 -7.43
N MET A 76 0.36 6.93 -7.48
CA MET A 76 0.84 5.56 -7.72
C MET A 76 1.18 5.28 -9.18
N LEU A 77 0.51 5.94 -10.13
CA LEU A 77 0.64 5.71 -11.57
C LEU A 77 1.63 6.66 -12.28
N ASP A 78 2.05 7.75 -11.62
CA ASP A 78 2.90 8.81 -12.18
C ASP A 78 4.20 8.28 -12.83
N GLU A 79 4.91 7.39 -12.14
CA GLU A 79 6.10 6.72 -12.69
C GLU A 79 6.19 5.27 -12.19
N ALA A 80 7.00 4.45 -12.87
CA ALA A 80 7.25 3.08 -12.45
C ALA A 80 7.97 3.05 -11.08
N ALA A 81 7.19 2.90 -10.00
CA ALA A 81 7.74 2.77 -8.67
C ALA A 81 8.44 1.40 -8.52
N PRO A 82 9.68 1.37 -7.98
CA PRO A 82 10.33 0.11 -7.64
C PRO A 82 9.50 -0.61 -6.58
N PRO A 83 9.40 -1.95 -6.63
CA PRO A 83 8.68 -2.71 -5.62
C PRO A 83 9.33 -2.50 -4.25
N ALA A 84 8.51 -2.24 -3.23
CA ALA A 84 8.98 -2.24 -1.84
C ALA A 84 9.60 -3.60 -1.46
N SER A 85 10.61 -3.56 -0.60
CA SER A 85 11.21 -4.78 -0.04
C SER A 85 10.27 -5.46 0.95
N ALA A 86 10.43 -6.77 1.15
CA ALA A 86 9.68 -7.54 2.14
C ALA A 86 9.82 -6.93 3.55
N GLN A 87 11.02 -6.47 3.92
CA GLN A 87 11.26 -5.83 5.23
C GLN A 87 10.47 -4.53 5.38
N ARG A 88 10.45 -3.65 4.36
CA ARG A 88 9.69 -2.39 4.43
C ARG A 88 8.19 -2.65 4.53
N LEU A 89 7.69 -3.64 3.79
CA LEU A 89 6.30 -4.07 3.92
C LEU A 89 6.00 -4.60 5.30
N LEU A 90 6.86 -5.45 5.86
CA LEU A 90 6.70 -5.96 7.23
C LEU A 90 6.65 -4.81 8.25
N ASP A 91 7.57 -3.85 8.15
CA ASP A 91 7.64 -2.71 9.07
C ASP A 91 6.38 -1.85 9.01
N VAL A 92 5.90 -1.52 7.81
CA VAL A 92 4.78 -0.58 7.62
C VAL A 92 3.43 -1.27 7.76
N ALA A 93 3.21 -2.37 7.05
CA ALA A 93 1.97 -3.14 7.16
C ALA A 93 1.82 -3.73 8.56
N GLY A 94 2.90 -4.18 9.19
CA GLY A 94 2.88 -4.67 10.57
C GLY A 94 2.43 -3.61 11.57
N ARG A 95 2.91 -2.36 11.45
CA ARG A 95 2.44 -1.24 12.30
C ARG A 95 0.97 -0.93 12.10
N LEU A 96 0.50 -0.98 10.85
CA LEU A 96 -0.91 -0.73 10.51
C LEU A 96 -1.82 -1.84 11.05
N LEU A 97 -1.46 -3.10 10.79
CA LEU A 97 -2.18 -4.29 11.24
C LEU A 97 -2.19 -4.43 12.76
N ALA A 98 -1.12 -3.99 13.44
CA ALA A 98 -1.07 -3.97 14.90
C ALA A 98 -2.17 -3.08 15.52
N GLN A 99 -2.65 -2.05 14.81
CA GLN A 99 -3.80 -1.24 15.28
C GLN A 99 -5.10 -2.06 15.34
N ALA A 100 -5.19 -3.12 14.53
CA ALA A 100 -6.28 -4.09 14.53
C ALA A 100 -5.97 -5.35 15.38
N GLY A 101 -4.88 -5.35 16.15
CA GLY A 101 -4.44 -6.51 16.95
C GLY A 101 -3.85 -7.66 16.14
N VAL A 102 -3.55 -7.45 14.86
CA VAL A 102 -2.94 -8.46 13.98
C VAL A 102 -1.42 -8.29 13.98
N GLN A 103 -0.70 -9.36 14.29
CA GLN A 103 0.76 -9.40 14.29
C GLN A 103 1.25 -10.29 13.15
N ILE A 104 1.99 -9.69 12.21
CA ILE A 104 2.71 -10.43 11.17
C ILE A 104 4.20 -10.46 11.52
N THR A 105 4.86 -11.60 11.27
CA THR A 105 6.28 -11.78 11.61
C THR A 105 7.17 -11.92 10.38
N GLN A 106 6.57 -12.17 9.22
CA GLN A 106 7.27 -12.34 7.96
C GLN A 106 6.42 -11.88 6.79
N VAL A 107 7.10 -11.47 5.71
CA VAL A 107 6.49 -11.18 4.42
C VAL A 107 7.29 -11.92 3.36
N THR A 108 6.61 -12.74 2.57
CA THR A 108 7.22 -13.42 1.41
C THR A 108 6.62 -12.81 0.15
N LEU A 109 7.46 -12.15 -0.64
CA LEU A 109 7.02 -11.55 -1.90
C LEU A 109 7.08 -12.58 -3.04
N PRO A 110 6.01 -12.75 -3.82
CA PRO A 110 6.05 -13.50 -5.07
C PRO A 110 7.05 -12.86 -6.04
N ALA A 111 7.75 -13.68 -6.82
CA ALA A 111 8.69 -13.19 -7.83
C ALA A 111 7.98 -12.50 -9.01
N ASP A 112 6.72 -12.86 -9.28
CA ASP A 112 5.92 -12.42 -10.42
C ASP A 112 4.75 -11.52 -10.00
N LEU A 113 5.05 -10.27 -9.68
CA LEU A 113 4.00 -9.28 -9.42
C LEU A 113 3.43 -8.75 -10.74
N PRO A 114 2.10 -8.82 -10.96
CA PRO A 114 1.47 -8.29 -12.16
C PRO A 114 1.63 -6.77 -12.24
N PRO A 115 1.51 -6.16 -13.42
CA PRO A 115 1.46 -4.70 -13.53
C PRO A 115 0.23 -4.15 -12.80
N LEU A 116 0.29 -2.88 -12.42
CA LEU A 116 -0.88 -2.17 -11.91
C LEU A 116 -1.86 -1.93 -13.05
N GLU A 117 -3.15 -2.07 -12.75
CA GLU A 117 -4.24 -1.68 -13.65
C GLU A 117 -4.84 -0.39 -13.09
N ALA A 118 -4.85 0.67 -13.91
CA ALA A 118 -5.56 1.90 -13.56
C ALA A 118 -7.07 1.65 -13.48
N GLY A 119 -7.78 2.45 -12.67
CA GLY A 119 -9.23 2.45 -12.56
C GLY A 119 -9.75 2.12 -11.16
N PHE A 120 -11.08 2.03 -11.06
CA PHE A 120 -11.88 1.97 -9.81
C PHE A 120 -11.51 0.87 -8.79
N TYR A 121 -10.60 -0.04 -9.12
CA TYR A 121 -10.19 -1.14 -8.25
C TYR A 121 -8.85 -0.88 -7.54
N LEU A 122 -8.12 0.19 -7.83
CA LEU A 122 -6.76 0.34 -7.30
C LEU A 122 -6.74 0.40 -5.76
N TYR A 123 -7.65 1.16 -5.15
CA TYR A 123 -7.82 1.16 -3.69
C TYR A 123 -8.18 -0.24 -3.15
N ARG A 124 -9.10 -0.95 -3.82
CA ARG A 124 -9.50 -2.33 -3.44
C ARG A 124 -8.31 -3.28 -3.52
N ASP A 125 -7.47 -3.15 -4.53
CA ASP A 125 -6.28 -3.98 -4.71
C ASP A 125 -5.23 -3.67 -3.64
N VAL A 126 -5.05 -2.41 -3.22
CA VAL A 126 -4.20 -2.08 -2.05
C VAL A 126 -4.71 -2.77 -0.78
N VAL A 127 -6.01 -2.68 -0.52
CA VAL A 127 -6.65 -3.31 0.64
C VAL A 127 -6.50 -4.84 0.60
N LEU A 128 -6.73 -5.46 -0.56
CA LEU A 128 -6.54 -6.90 -0.75
C LEU A 128 -5.09 -7.32 -0.54
N GLY A 129 -4.12 -6.51 -0.98
CA GLY A 129 -2.70 -6.74 -0.70
C GLY A 129 -2.39 -6.75 0.80
N LEU A 130 -2.95 -5.80 1.54
CA LEU A 130 -2.78 -5.73 3.00
C LEU A 130 -3.42 -6.93 3.71
N ILE A 131 -4.64 -7.32 3.30
CA ILE A 131 -5.33 -8.50 3.84
C ILE A 131 -4.55 -9.78 3.52
N TRP A 132 -4.01 -9.90 2.31
CA TRP A 132 -3.19 -11.04 1.92
C TRP A 132 -1.98 -11.19 2.84
N LEU A 133 -1.24 -10.08 3.09
CA LEU A 133 -0.13 -10.08 4.03
C LEU A 133 -0.56 -10.47 5.45
N ALA A 134 -1.72 -9.98 5.91
CA ALA A 134 -2.25 -10.33 7.22
C ALA A 134 -2.54 -11.83 7.34
N ILE A 135 -3.03 -12.47 6.27
CA ILE A 135 -3.36 -13.90 6.28
C ILE A 135 -2.10 -14.76 6.19
N THR A 136 -1.14 -14.40 5.33
CA THR A 136 0.05 -15.23 5.07
C THR A 136 1.23 -14.92 5.99
N GLY A 137 1.22 -13.76 6.66
CA GLY A 137 2.30 -13.29 7.53
C GLY A 137 2.15 -13.69 9.00
N VAL A 138 1.03 -14.32 9.37
CA VAL A 138 0.78 -14.83 10.73
C VAL A 138 1.41 -16.22 10.88
N PRO A 139 2.15 -16.51 11.97
CA PRO A 139 2.74 -17.83 12.20
C PRO A 139 1.67 -18.94 12.26
N GLY A 140 1.86 -20.02 11.50
CA GLY A 140 1.00 -21.22 11.58
C GLY A 140 -0.20 -21.27 10.63
N ASN A 141 -0.33 -20.28 9.73
CA ASN A 141 -1.19 -20.35 8.53
C ASN A 141 -0.43 -20.87 7.31
#